data_AF-A0A8X7C9B9-F1
#
_entry.id   AF-A0A8X7C9B9-F1
#
_cell.length_a   1.000
_cell.length_b   1.000
_cell.length_c   1.000
_cell.angle_alpha   90.00
_cell.angle_beta   90.00
_cell.angle_gamma   90.00
#
_symmetry.space_group_name_H-M   'P 1'
#
loop_
_entity.id
_entity.type
_entity.pdbx_description
1 polymer ?
#
loop_
_entity_poly.entity_id
_entity_poly.type
_entity_poly.pdbx_seq_one_letter_code
_entity_poly.pdbx_strand_id
1 'polypeptide(L)'
;MITVNIDIIDGLANEAVSKLSHIELDDQNRVLRDDLLFPNGVGVKTRGKVAGYANAEEIGRVMVKFNRRSATVPLNRNKLIHAKRNHFPLKPECSLRIQKSLGGRFDESAYMCNKAY
;
A
#
# COMPACT_ATOMS: atom_id res chain seq x y z
N MET A 1 1.43 0.14 4.59
CA MET A 1 2.68 0.30 3.81
C MET A 1 2.64 -0.58 2.56
N ILE A 2 3.08 -0.07 1.42
CA ILE A 2 3.21 -0.80 0.16
C ILE A 2 4.38 -1.80 0.25
N THR A 3 4.21 -3.01 -0.30
CA THR A 3 5.22 -4.09 -0.23
C THR A 3 5.90 -4.41 -1.57
N VAL A 4 5.49 -3.76 -2.66
CA VAL A 4 6.07 -3.94 -4.00
C VAL A 4 6.04 -2.62 -4.78
N ASN A 5 6.89 -2.48 -5.80
CA ASN A 5 6.79 -1.33 -6.70
C ASN A 5 5.51 -1.46 -7.56
N ILE A 6 4.69 -0.41 -7.56
CA ILE A 6 3.44 -0.34 -8.34
C ILE A 6 3.62 0.62 -9.51
N ASP A 7 3.93 1.88 -9.23
CA ASP A 7 4.33 2.90 -10.20
C ASP A 7 5.29 3.85 -9.48
N ILE A 8 6.59 3.66 -9.68
CA ILE A 8 7.64 4.43 -9.02
C ILE A 8 7.59 5.90 -9.44
N ILE A 9 7.26 6.17 -10.70
CA ILE A 9 7.19 7.53 -11.25
C ILE A 9 6.02 8.28 -10.62
N ASP A 10 4.91 7.59 -10.35
CA ASP A 10 3.72 8.13 -9.68
C ASP A 10 3.81 8.05 -8.13
N GLY A 11 4.98 7.74 -7.57
CA GLY A 11 5.22 7.71 -6.12
C GLY A 11 4.65 6.50 -5.37
N LEU A 12 4.10 5.50 -6.07
CA LEU A 12 3.58 4.24 -5.51
C LEU A 12 4.68 3.17 -5.50
N ALA A 13 5.72 3.41 -4.71
CA ALA A 13 6.88 2.53 -4.60
C ALA A 13 6.79 1.58 -3.40
N ASN A 14 7.62 0.54 -3.40
CA ASN A 14 7.80 -0.32 -2.24
C ASN A 14 8.21 0.52 -1.00
N GLU A 15 7.74 0.11 0.17
CA GLU A 15 7.94 0.78 1.45
C GLU A 15 7.27 2.16 1.59
N ALA A 16 6.51 2.62 0.58
CA ALA A 16 5.68 3.82 0.72
C ALA A 16 4.60 3.61 1.80
N VAL A 17 4.50 4.57 2.73
CA VAL A 17 3.54 4.54 3.84
C VAL A 17 2.46 5.58 3.59
N SER A 18 1.24 5.22 3.97
CA SER A 18 0.05 6.05 3.80
C SER A 18 -1.04 5.56 4.76
N LYS A 19 -2.02 6.43 5.03
CA LYS A 19 -3.15 6.17 5.90
C LYS A 19 -4.23 5.39 5.14
N LEU A 20 -4.70 4.29 5.74
CA LEU A 20 -5.90 3.60 5.28
C LEU A 20 -7.13 4.47 5.54
N SER A 21 -7.99 4.64 4.54
CA SER A 21 -9.18 5.48 4.63
C SER A 21 -10.47 4.70 4.53
N HIS A 22 -10.50 3.68 3.68
CA HIS A 22 -11.70 2.89 3.44
C HIS A 22 -11.33 1.46 3.04
N ILE A 23 -12.16 0.51 3.47
CA ILE A 23 -12.10 -0.89 3.08
C ILE A 23 -13.43 -1.23 2.43
N GLU A 24 -13.39 -1.65 1.16
CA GLU A 24 -14.56 -2.14 0.43
C GLU A 24 -14.70 -3.65 0.68
N LEU A 25 -15.86 -4.07 1.19
CA LEU A 25 -16.17 -5.46 1.47
C LEU A 25 -17.13 -6.02 0.41
N ASP A 26 -17.05 -7.33 0.14
CA ASP A 26 -18.05 -8.04 -0.64
C ASP A 26 -19.25 -8.49 0.22
N ASP A 27 -20.27 -9.07 -0.42
CA ASP A 27 -21.49 -9.59 0.23
C ASP A 27 -21.22 -10.66 1.30
N GLN A 28 -19.99 -11.20 1.35
CA GLN A 28 -19.53 -12.21 2.31
C GLN A 28 -18.56 -11.61 3.35
N ASN A 29 -18.52 -10.28 3.50
CA ASN A 29 -17.60 -9.56 4.38
C ASN A 29 -16.11 -9.78 4.10
N ARG A 30 -15.73 -10.15 2.87
CA ARG A 30 -14.33 -10.29 2.47
C ARG A 30 -13.84 -8.99 1.86
N VAL A 31 -12.60 -8.63 2.17
CA VAL A 31 -11.98 -7.42 1.63
C VAL A 31 -11.81 -7.53 0.12
N LEU A 32 -12.52 -6.67 -0.60
CA LEU A 32 -12.48 -6.54 -2.05
C LEU A 32 -11.43 -5.50 -2.47
N ARG A 33 -11.37 -4.35 -1.76
CA ARG A 33 -10.39 -3.28 -2.02
C ARG A 33 -9.97 -2.55 -0.75
N ASP A 34 -8.73 -2.06 -0.78
CA ASP A 34 -8.20 -1.13 0.21
C ASP A 34 -7.95 0.22 -0.45
N ASP A 35 -8.46 1.29 0.17
CA ASP A 35 -8.26 2.65 -0.31
C ASP A 35 -7.38 3.43 0.66
N LEU A 36 -6.27 3.98 0.14
CA LEU A 36 -5.25 4.67 0.91
C LEU A 36 -5.15 6.15 0.52
N LEU A 37 -4.92 7.01 1.51
CA LEU A 37 -4.77 8.46 1.36
C LEU A 37 -3.31 8.83 1.15
N PHE A 38 -2.97 9.26 -0.06
CA PHE A 38 -1.64 9.77 -0.37
C PHE A 38 -1.66 11.29 -0.53
N PRO A 39 -0.55 11.98 -0.24
CA PRO A 39 -0.40 13.40 -0.54
C PRO A 39 -0.70 13.74 -2.01
N ASN A 40 -0.96 15.02 -2.28
CA ASN A 40 -1.16 15.50 -3.64
C ASN A 40 0.08 15.19 -4.51
N GLY A 41 -0.15 14.74 -5.74
CA GLY A 41 0.92 14.37 -6.67
C GLY A 41 1.38 12.91 -6.61
N VAL A 42 0.86 12.09 -5.68
CA VAL A 42 1.17 10.65 -5.60
C VAL A 42 -0.05 9.81 -6.00
N GLY A 43 0.15 8.84 -6.90
CA GLY A 43 -0.92 7.97 -7.38
C GLY A 43 -1.89 8.68 -8.32
N VAL A 44 -1.49 9.78 -8.97
CA VAL A 44 -2.34 10.63 -9.83
C VAL A 44 -2.90 9.82 -11.00
N LYS A 45 -2.08 8.97 -11.62
CA LYS A 45 -2.53 8.13 -12.74
C LYS A 45 -3.54 7.10 -12.26
N THR A 46 -3.29 6.52 -11.09
CA THR A 46 -4.17 5.52 -10.49
C THR A 46 -5.52 6.14 -10.12
N ARG A 47 -5.52 7.33 -9.51
CA ARG A 47 -6.71 8.13 -9.21
C ARG A 47 -7.51 8.46 -10.47
N GLY A 48 -6.82 8.89 -11.54
CA GLY A 48 -7.46 9.23 -12.82
C GLY A 48 -8.25 8.06 -13.42
N LYS A 49 -7.72 6.84 -13.34
CA LYS A 49 -8.40 5.63 -13.85
C LYS A 49 -9.69 5.29 -13.11
N VAL A 50 -9.80 5.69 -11.86
CA VAL A 50 -10.94 5.37 -10.97
C VAL A 50 -11.80 6.58 -10.65
N ALA A 51 -11.52 7.73 -11.27
CA ALA A 51 -12.20 8.99 -11.00
C ALA A 51 -13.71 8.92 -11.28
N GLY A 52 -14.12 8.21 -12.35
CA GLY A 52 -15.55 8.01 -12.65
C GLY A 52 -16.29 7.26 -11.54
N TYR A 53 -15.66 6.23 -10.97
CA TYR A 53 -16.21 5.48 -9.84
C TYR A 53 -16.17 6.30 -8.54
N ALA A 54 -15.07 7.01 -8.28
CA ALA A 54 -14.94 7.85 -7.08
C ALA A 54 -15.99 8.98 -7.02
N ASN A 55 -16.34 9.57 -8.17
CA ASN A 55 -17.40 10.58 -8.25
C ASN A 55 -18.80 10.01 -7.99
N ALA A 56 -19.05 8.74 -8.32
CA ALA A 56 -20.35 8.10 -8.12
C ALA A 56 -20.60 7.71 -6.65
N GLU A 57 -19.52 7.41 -5.92
CA GLU A 57 -19.55 6.93 -4.53
C GLU A 57 -19.19 8.02 -3.50
N GLU A 58 -19.05 9.29 -3.92
CA GLU A 58 -18.56 10.41 -3.09
C GLU A 58 -17.21 10.16 -2.39
N ILE A 59 -16.41 9.22 -2.91
CA ILE A 59 -15.12 8.85 -2.35
C ILE A 59 -14.10 9.95 -2.66
N GLY A 60 -13.49 10.54 -1.63
CA GLY A 60 -12.62 11.71 -1.74
C GLY A 60 -11.51 11.59 -2.80
N ARG A 61 -11.28 12.68 -3.57
CA ARG A 61 -10.35 12.76 -4.72
C ARG A 61 -8.87 12.46 -4.42
N VAL A 62 -8.52 12.22 -3.16
CA VAL A 62 -7.16 11.92 -2.68
C VAL A 62 -6.91 10.43 -2.43
N MET A 63 -7.90 9.56 -2.66
CA MET A 63 -7.79 8.12 -2.41
C MET A 63 -7.20 7.37 -3.61
N VAL A 64 -6.19 6.55 -3.33
CA VAL A 64 -5.60 5.60 -4.26
C VAL A 64 -6.14 4.21 -3.94
N LYS A 65 -6.77 3.57 -4.92
CA LYS A 65 -7.35 2.23 -4.78
C LYS A 65 -6.31 1.13 -5.00
N PHE A 66 -6.32 0.13 -4.13
CA PHE A 66 -5.46 -1.05 -4.24
C PHE A 66 -6.29 -2.30 -4.46
N ASN A 67 -5.92 -3.04 -5.50
CA ASN A 67 -6.51 -4.33 -5.82
C ASN A 67 -5.56 -5.45 -5.39
N ARG A 68 -6.13 -6.64 -5.16
CA ARG A 68 -5.35 -7.84 -4.90
C ARG A 68 -4.47 -8.19 -6.11
N ARG A 69 -3.29 -8.72 -5.83
CA ARG A 69 -2.31 -9.18 -6.82
C ARG A 69 -1.95 -10.64 -6.57
N SER A 70 -1.77 -11.37 -7.66
CA SER A 70 -1.25 -12.72 -7.65
C SER A 70 0.27 -12.69 -7.73
N ALA A 71 0.94 -13.29 -6.75
CA ALA A 71 2.37 -13.55 -6.77
C ALA A 71 2.64 -15.05 -6.85
N THR A 72 3.73 -15.42 -7.52
CA THR A 72 4.24 -16.80 -7.54
C THR A 72 5.39 -16.88 -6.54
N VAL A 73 5.28 -17.76 -5.55
CA VAL A 73 6.27 -17.92 -4.48
C VAL A 73 6.91 -19.30 -4.60
N PRO A 74 8.23 -19.42 -4.84
CA PRO A 74 8.91 -20.71 -4.85
C PRO A 74 9.00 -21.25 -3.41
N LEU A 75 8.65 -22.52 -3.23
CA LEU A 75 8.65 -23.20 -1.93
C LEU A 75 9.91 -24.05 -1.69
N ASN A 76 10.77 -24.21 -2.71
CA ASN A 76 12.03 -24.93 -2.60
C ASN A 76 13.17 -24.17 -3.28
N ARG A 77 14.41 -24.46 -2.86
CA ARG A 77 15.63 -23.80 -3.39
C ARG A 77 15.74 -23.90 -4.91
N ASN A 78 15.33 -25.05 -5.46
CA ASN A 78 15.40 -25.32 -6.89
C ASN A 78 14.26 -24.65 -7.68
N LYS A 79 13.33 -23.93 -7.01
CA LYS A 79 12.18 -23.25 -7.61
C LYS A 79 11.35 -24.17 -8.52
N LEU A 80 11.23 -25.45 -8.17
CA LEU A 80 10.39 -26.40 -8.92
C LEU A 80 8.95 -26.36 -8.40
N ILE A 81 8.78 -26.17 -7.09
CA ILE A 81 7.48 -26.12 -6.44
C ILE A 81 7.12 -24.66 -6.22
N HIS A 82 5.96 -24.25 -6.73
CA HIS A 82 5.46 -22.89 -6.63
C HIS A 82 4.09 -22.85 -5.97
N ALA A 83 3.90 -21.91 -5.05
CA ALA A 83 2.59 -21.51 -4.57
C ALA A 83 2.13 -20.23 -5.29
N LYS A 84 0.81 -20.09 -5.49
CA LYS A 84 0.18 -18.84 -5.92
C LYS A 84 -0.41 -18.15 -4.71
N ARG A 85 -0.02 -16.89 -4.48
CA ARG A 85 -0.54 -16.06 -3.39
C ARG A 85 -1.33 -14.88 -3.96
N ASN A 86 -2.64 -14.88 -3.73
CA ASN A 86 -3.50 -13.75 -4.06
C ASN A 86 -3.68 -12.85 -2.83
N HIS A 87 -3.07 -11.67 -2.82
CA HIS A 87 -2.99 -10.80 -1.64
C HIS A 87 -2.94 -9.32 -2.03
N PHE A 88 -3.31 -8.42 -1.11
CA PHE A 88 -3.04 -7.01 -1.30
C PHE A 88 -1.53 -6.75 -1.20
N PRO A 89 -0.97 -5.87 -2.04
CA PRO A 89 0.44 -5.46 -1.97
C PRO A 89 0.69 -4.48 -0.81
N LEU A 90 0.07 -4.75 0.34
CA LEU A 90 0.03 -3.89 1.51
C LEU A 90 0.36 -4.73 2.75
N LYS A 91 0.97 -4.09 3.74
CA LYS A 91 1.03 -4.61 5.10
C LYS A 91 0.66 -3.52 6.11
N PRO A 92 -0.02 -3.87 7.22
CA PRO A 92 -0.19 -2.95 8.33
C PRO A 92 1.19 -2.61 8.88
N GLU A 93 1.42 -1.33 9.15
CA GLU A 93 2.69 -0.85 9.64
C GLU A 93 2.45 0.37 10.51
N CYS A 94 2.62 0.20 11.82
CA CYS A 94 2.51 1.28 12.81
C CYS A 94 3.87 1.61 13.44
N SER A 95 4.93 0.84 13.11
CA SER A 95 6.26 1.00 13.67
C SER A 95 7.33 0.58 12.65
N LEU A 96 8.03 1.55 12.07
CA LEU A 96 9.08 1.25 11.10
C LEU A 96 10.45 1.23 11.78
N ARG A 97 11.27 0.20 11.47
CA ARG A 97 12.70 0.26 11.86
C ARG A 97 13.38 1.41 11.13
N ILE A 98 14.29 2.13 11.80
CA ILE A 98 15.01 3.28 11.22
C ILE A 98 15.74 2.92 9.92
N GLN A 99 16.33 1.72 9.85
CA GLN A 99 16.97 1.24 8.60
C GLN A 99 15.98 1.13 7.42
N LYS A 100 14.69 0.91 7.71
CA LYS A 100 13.61 0.81 6.73
C LYS A 100 12.92 2.15 6.45
N SER A 101 13.14 3.17 7.28
CA SER A 101 12.69 4.54 6.98
C SER A 101 13.67 5.29 6.08
N LEU A 102 14.90 4.78 5.91
CA LEU A 102 15.92 5.37 5.07
C LEU A 102 15.46 5.35 3.59
N GLY A 103 15.02 6.51 3.08
CA GLY A 103 14.48 6.68 1.73
C GLY A 103 12.96 6.80 1.63
N GLY A 104 12.23 6.60 2.72
CA GLY A 104 10.79 6.86 2.81
C GLY A 104 10.50 8.35 3.07
N ARG A 105 9.41 8.88 2.49
CA ARG A 105 8.83 10.16 2.91
C ARG A 105 7.69 9.86 3.89
N PHE A 106 7.77 10.47 5.08
CA PHE A 106 6.76 10.36 6.13
C PHE A 106 6.31 11.78 6.48
N ASP A 107 5.00 11.99 6.59
CA ASP A 107 4.45 13.30 6.98
C ASP A 107 4.80 13.62 8.45
N GLU A 108 4.73 12.61 9.33
CA GLU A 108 5.14 12.71 10.73
C GLU A 108 5.82 11.41 11.19
N SER A 109 6.84 11.53 12.04
CA SER A 109 7.50 10.38 12.67
C SER A 109 7.91 10.72 14.09
N ALA A 110 7.59 9.82 15.03
CA ALA A 110 7.98 9.93 16.43
C ALA A 110 9.08 8.92 16.75
N TYR A 111 10.18 9.39 17.35
CA TYR A 111 11.28 8.56 17.79
C TYR A 111 11.58 8.82 19.26
N MET A 112 11.65 7.77 20.07
CA MET A 112 12.11 7.87 21.46
C MET A 112 13.60 7.48 21.50
N CYS A 113 14.47 8.44 21.83
CA CYS A 113 15.90 8.22 21.97
C CYS A 113 16.28 8.29 23.45
N ASN A 114 16.44 7.13 24.09
CA ASN A 114 17.03 7.05 25.42
C ASN A 114 18.55 6.95 25.28
N LYS A 115 19.24 8.10 25.23
CA LYS A 115 20.69 8.10 25.44
C LYS A 115 20.94 7.85 26.94
N ALA A 116 21.40 6.65 27.28
CA ALA A 116 22.04 6.43 28.56
C ALA A 116 23.41 7.14 28.53
N TYR A 117 23.58 8.12 29.41
CA TYR A 117 24.86 8.78 29.67
C TYR A 117 25.74 7.87 30.54
#